data_AF-A0A439CN54-F1
#
_entry.id   AF-A0A439CN54-F1
#
_cell.length_a   1.000
_cell.length_b   1.000
_cell.length_c   1.000
_cell.angle_alpha   90.00
_cell.angle_beta   90.00
_cell.angle_gamma   90.00
#
_symmetry.space_group_name_H-M   'P 1'
#
loop_
_entity.id
_entity.type
_entity.pdbx_description
1 polymer ?
#
loop_
_entity_poly.entity_id
_entity_poly.type
_entity_poly.pdbx_seq_one_letter_code
_entity_poly.pdbx_strand_id
1 'polypeptide(L)'
;MPNETQDLVVVDDTSFPYIFEQNVTVTLKSGRGLIRCNVYRPKDRRRVPVLVTYGPYGKDIHYRDFHPKSFSEVNPQHRSAHSAWETPDPAFWTSHGYAVVRA
;
A
#
# COMPACT_ATOMS: atom_id res chain seq x y z
N MET A 1 5.33 20.62 -22.67
CA MET A 1 4.56 19.41 -22.99
C MET A 1 4.29 18.67 -21.69
N PRO A 2 3.12 18.05 -21.47
CA PRO A 2 2.93 17.17 -20.32
C PRO A 2 3.97 16.04 -20.37
N ASN A 3 4.49 15.61 -19.23
CA ASN A 3 5.34 14.43 -19.19
C ASN A 3 4.55 13.21 -19.66
N GLU A 4 5.20 12.35 -20.45
CA GLU A 4 4.60 11.08 -20.85
C GLU A 4 4.37 10.20 -19.62
N THR A 5 3.21 9.55 -19.58
CA THR A 5 2.90 8.60 -18.51
C THR A 5 3.67 7.31 -18.77
N GLN A 6 4.53 6.92 -17.83
CA GLN A 6 5.28 5.67 -17.87
C GLN A 6 4.72 4.65 -16.90
N ASP A 7 4.87 3.36 -17.18
CA ASP A 7 4.64 2.36 -16.14
C ASP A 7 5.77 2.43 -15.10
N LEU A 8 5.41 2.45 -13.82
CA LEU A 8 6.34 2.60 -12.71
C LEU A 8 6.19 1.46 -11.70
N VAL A 9 5.49 0.39 -12.09
CA VAL A 9 5.24 -0.73 -11.17
C VAL A 9 6.55 -1.40 -10.76
N VAL A 10 6.71 -1.59 -9.46
CA VAL A 10 7.80 -2.38 -8.89
C VAL A 10 7.19 -3.46 -8.02
N VAL A 11 7.64 -4.70 -8.19
CA VAL A 11 7.14 -5.85 -7.42
C VAL A 11 8.27 -6.38 -6.55
N ASP A 12 8.02 -6.42 -5.24
CA ASP A 12 8.86 -7.11 -4.27
C ASP A 12 8.06 -8.26 -3.64
N ASP A 13 8.42 -9.48 -4.02
CA ASP A 13 7.89 -10.70 -3.45
C ASP A 13 8.92 -11.47 -2.62
N THR A 14 9.97 -10.81 -2.14
CA THR A 14 11.05 -11.46 -1.36
C THR A 14 11.32 -10.79 0.00
N SER A 15 11.31 -9.46 0.09
CA SER A 15 11.79 -8.75 1.29
C SER A 15 10.78 -8.71 2.45
N PHE A 16 9.50 -8.94 2.16
CA PHE A 16 8.40 -8.78 3.11
C PHE A 16 7.58 -10.07 3.28
N PRO A 17 6.83 -10.23 4.39
CA PRO A 17 5.94 -11.38 4.58
C PRO A 17 4.71 -11.40 3.63
N TYR A 18 4.56 -10.38 2.79
CA TYR A 18 3.56 -10.25 1.73
C TYR A 18 4.23 -9.91 0.39
N ILE A 19 3.46 -9.98 -0.68
CA ILE A 19 3.85 -9.40 -1.97
C ILE A 19 3.52 -7.91 -1.91
N PHE A 20 4.49 -7.07 -2.27
CA PHE A 20 4.34 -5.63 -2.37
C PHE A 20 4.48 -5.21 -3.84
N GLU A 21 3.43 -4.61 -4.39
CA GLU A 21 3.42 -4.04 -5.73
C GLU A 21 3.27 -2.52 -5.57
N GLN A 22 4.34 -1.78 -5.80
CA GLN A 22 4.37 -0.33 -5.68
C GLN A 22 3.98 0.33 -7.00
N ASN A 23 3.26 1.46 -6.94
CA ASN A 23 2.94 2.31 -8.10
C ASN A 23 2.11 1.65 -9.22
N VAL A 24 1.30 0.65 -8.87
CA VAL A 24 0.31 0.06 -9.78
C VAL A 24 -0.59 1.16 -10.32
N THR A 25 -0.75 1.20 -11.64
CA THR A 25 -1.52 2.24 -12.33
C THR A 25 -3.00 1.88 -12.39
N VAL A 26 -3.85 2.79 -11.92
CA VAL A 26 -5.30 2.75 -12.16
C VAL A 26 -5.68 3.92 -13.08
N THR A 27 -6.10 3.59 -14.29
CA THR A 27 -6.57 4.59 -15.28
C THR A 27 -7.96 5.07 -14.93
N LEU A 28 -8.17 6.40 -14.95
CA LEU A 28 -9.48 6.99 -14.70
C LEU A 28 -10.40 6.81 -15.91
N LYS A 29 -11.69 6.56 -15.67
CA LYS A 29 -12.70 6.45 -16.73
C LYS A 29 -12.81 7.69 -17.61
N SER A 30 -12.48 8.86 -17.07
CA SER A 30 -12.48 10.13 -17.81
C SER A 30 -11.38 10.21 -18.88
N GLY A 31 -10.43 9.27 -18.90
CA GLY A 31 -9.25 9.32 -19.75
C GLY A 31 -8.25 10.43 -19.37
N ARG A 32 -8.54 11.20 -18.32
CA ARG A 32 -7.71 12.31 -17.86
C ARG A 32 -7.05 11.98 -16.53
N GLY A 33 -5.80 11.58 -16.59
CA GLY A 33 -4.98 11.28 -15.41
C GLY A 33 -5.08 9.82 -14.96
N LEU A 34 -4.40 9.54 -13.85
CA LEU A 34 -4.23 8.21 -13.29
C LEU A 34 -4.11 8.29 -11.76
N ILE A 35 -4.31 7.17 -11.10
CA ILE A 35 -4.00 6.97 -9.69
C ILE A 35 -2.85 5.96 -9.61
N ARG A 36 -1.89 6.19 -8.70
CA ARG A 36 -0.83 5.24 -8.38
C ARG A 36 -1.14 4.60 -7.05
N CYS A 37 -1.32 3.29 -7.06
CA CYS A 37 -1.66 2.52 -5.88
C CYS A 37 -0.48 1.64 -5.46
N ASN A 38 -0.38 1.38 -4.17
CA ASN A 38 0.40 0.28 -3.63
C ASN A 38 -0.56 -0.88 -3.32
N VAL A 39 -0.17 -2.10 -3.71
CA VAL A 39 -0.92 -3.33 -3.42
C VAL A 39 -0.07 -4.22 -2.51
N TYR A 40 -0.68 -4.66 -1.42
CA TYR A 40 -0.10 -5.61 -0.48
C TYR A 40 -1.00 -6.83 -0.44
N ARG A 41 -0.47 -8.02 -0.74
CA ARG A 41 -1.28 -9.25 -0.78
C ARG A 41 -0.54 -10.49 -0.28
N PRO A 42 -1.25 -11.53 0.18
CA PRO A 42 -0.62 -12.76 0.66
C PRO A 42 0.27 -13.43 -0.41
N LYS A 43 1.31 -14.14 0.05
CA LYS A 43 2.28 -14.85 -0.81
C LYS A 43 1.67 -16.02 -1.58
N ASP A 44 0.57 -16.60 -1.08
CA ASP A 44 -0.11 -17.74 -1.69
C ASP A 44 -0.82 -17.40 -3.03
N ARG A 45 -0.83 -16.12 -3.42
CA ARG A 45 -1.40 -15.58 -4.68
C ARG A 45 -2.87 -15.95 -4.92
N ARG A 46 -3.60 -16.37 -3.88
CA ARG A 46 -5.03 -16.69 -4.01
C ARG A 46 -5.88 -15.42 -4.09
N ARG A 47 -7.11 -15.55 -4.59
CA ARG A 47 -8.10 -14.46 -4.52
C ARG A 47 -8.51 -14.26 -3.07
N VAL A 48 -8.45 -13.02 -2.61
CA VAL A 48 -8.74 -12.61 -1.24
C VAL A 48 -9.61 -11.35 -1.22
N PRO A 49 -10.41 -11.13 -0.16
CA PRO A 49 -11.06 -9.85 0.06
C PRO A 49 -10.03 -8.71 0.11
N VAL A 50 -10.42 -7.53 -0.36
CA VAL A 50 -9.54 -6.36 -0.49
C VAL A 50 -10.03 -5.22 0.38
N LEU A 51 -9.16 -4.71 1.25
CA LEU A 51 -9.34 -3.43 1.94
C LEU A 51 -8.76 -2.32 1.09
N VAL A 52 -9.56 -1.31 0.78
CA VAL A 52 -9.14 -0.20 -0.08
C VAL A 52 -9.17 1.09 0.72
N THR A 53 -8.06 1.83 0.69
CA THR A 53 -7.97 3.20 1.20
C THR A 53 -7.58 4.13 0.07
N TYR A 54 -8.28 5.25 -0.03
CA TYR A 54 -7.94 6.31 -0.97
C TYR A 54 -7.89 7.64 -0.22
N GLY A 55 -6.72 8.27 -0.22
CA GLY A 55 -6.51 9.50 0.52
C GLY A 55 -5.53 10.44 -0.18
N PRO A 56 -5.58 11.74 0.13
CA PRO A 56 -4.63 12.71 -0.41
C PRO A 56 -3.26 12.65 0.31
N TYR A 57 -3.15 11.85 1.38
CA TYR A 57 -1.94 11.70 2.17
C TYR A 57 -0.98 10.71 1.50
N GLY A 58 0.32 11.04 1.47
CA GLY A 58 1.30 10.29 0.69
C GLY A 58 1.33 8.79 1.02
N LYS A 59 0.96 7.95 0.05
CA LYS A 59 0.89 6.48 0.19
C LYS A 59 2.22 5.80 0.56
N ASP A 60 3.34 6.49 0.41
CA ASP A 60 4.70 6.01 0.70
C ASP A 60 5.30 6.68 1.96
N ILE A 61 4.51 7.45 2.70
CA ILE A 61 4.95 8.05 3.97
C ILE A 61 4.85 6.98 5.07
N HIS A 62 6.00 6.50 5.54
CA HIS A 62 6.06 5.53 6.62
C HIS A 62 5.63 6.16 7.95
N TYR A 63 4.71 5.51 8.66
CA TYR A 63 4.16 6.01 9.92
C TYR A 63 5.28 6.27 10.96
N ARG A 64 6.24 5.36 11.05
CA ARG A 64 7.37 5.47 11.99
C ARG A 64 8.14 6.80 11.87
N ASP A 65 8.21 7.37 10.67
CA ASP A 65 8.95 8.59 10.38
C ASP A 65 8.05 9.82 10.46
N PHE A 66 6.78 9.67 10.06
CA PHE A 66 5.81 10.76 10.06
C PHE A 66 5.39 11.21 11.46
N HIS A 67 5.06 10.26 12.35
CA HIS A 67 4.63 10.59 13.71
C HIS A 67 5.17 9.56 14.74
N PRO A 68 6.49 9.56 15.02
CA PRO A 68 7.16 8.50 15.78
C PRO A 68 6.57 8.22 17.17
N LYS A 69 6.17 9.28 17.89
CA LYS A 69 5.57 9.15 19.23
C LYS A 69 4.23 8.41 19.19
N SER A 70 3.34 8.76 18.26
CA SER A 70 2.05 8.08 18.15
C SER A 70 2.23 6.67 17.59
N PHE A 71 3.16 6.47 16.66
CA PHE A 71 3.53 5.14 16.17
C PHE A 71 4.02 4.20 17.29
N SER A 72 4.76 4.72 18.28
CA SER A 72 5.22 3.92 19.43
C SER A 72 4.12 3.55 20.42
N GLU A 73 2.90 4.08 20.26
CA GLU A 73 1.72 3.77 21.07
C GLU A 73 0.77 2.77 20.36
N VAL A 74 0.88 2.60 19.05
CA VAL A 74 0.06 1.65 18.25
C VAL A 74 0.34 0.19 18.65
N ASN A 75 -0.62 -0.73 18.54
CA ASN A 75 -0.36 -2.16 18.76
C ASN A 75 0.89 -2.63 17.97
N PRO A 76 1.88 -3.30 18.59
CA PRO A 76 3.10 -3.77 17.91
C PRO A 76 2.84 -4.59 16.64
N GLN A 77 1.73 -5.32 16.55
CA GLN A 77 1.35 -6.09 15.37
C GLN A 77 1.06 -5.21 14.14
N HIS A 78 0.77 -3.92 14.33
CA HIS A 78 0.43 -2.95 13.28
C HIS A 78 1.60 -2.00 12.96
N ARG A 79 2.82 -2.36 13.39
CA ARG A 79 4.03 -1.56 13.20
C ARG A 79 4.91 -2.11 12.07
N SER A 80 4.29 -2.55 10.97
CA SER A 80 5.03 -3.15 9.84
C SER A 80 5.83 -2.13 9.03
N ALA A 81 6.67 -2.63 8.12
CA ALA A 81 7.53 -1.80 7.29
C ALA A 81 6.76 -0.71 6.52
N HIS A 82 5.57 -1.05 6.01
CA HIS A 82 4.73 -0.18 5.18
C HIS A 82 3.50 0.37 5.91
N SER A 83 3.49 0.30 7.25
CA SER A 83 2.47 0.98 8.07
C SER A 83 2.44 2.47 7.73
N ALA A 84 1.25 3.03 7.52
CA ALA A 84 1.02 4.45 7.28
C ALA A 84 -0.12 4.95 8.16
N TRP A 85 -0.05 6.24 8.54
CA TRP A 85 -1.03 6.90 9.41
C TRP A 85 -2.47 6.64 8.93
N GLU A 86 -3.37 6.27 9.84
CA GLU A 86 -4.80 6.04 9.58
C GLU A 86 -5.16 5.00 8.49
N THR A 87 -4.21 4.13 8.11
CA THR A 87 -4.47 3.07 7.13
C THR A 87 -4.31 1.66 7.72
N PRO A 88 -4.97 0.64 7.14
CA PRO A 88 -4.76 -0.75 7.49
C PRO A 88 -3.28 -1.16 7.40
N ASP A 89 -2.73 -1.76 8.45
CA ASP A 89 -1.35 -2.27 8.42
C ASP A 89 -1.22 -3.46 7.44
N PRO A 90 -0.34 -3.39 6.42
CA PRO A 90 -0.22 -4.45 5.43
C PRO A 90 0.17 -5.82 5.98
N ALA A 91 1.08 -5.91 6.95
CA ALA A 91 1.52 -7.20 7.49
C ALA A 91 0.40 -7.88 8.28
N PHE A 92 -0.33 -7.10 9.08
CA PHE A 92 -1.44 -7.61 9.85
C PHE A 92 -2.52 -8.16 8.92
N TRP A 93 -3.03 -7.37 7.98
CA TRP A 93 -4.17 -7.80 7.17
C TRP A 93 -3.82 -8.92 6.17
N THR A 94 -2.61 -8.92 5.61
CA THR A 94 -2.17 -10.01 4.72
C THR A 94 -1.99 -11.33 5.45
N SER A 95 -1.54 -11.33 6.71
CA SER A 95 -1.49 -12.57 7.51
C SER A 95 -2.88 -13.11 7.88
N HIS A 96 -3.91 -12.25 7.87
CA HIS A 96 -5.31 -12.64 8.06
C HIS A 96 -6.06 -12.93 6.74
N GLY A 97 -5.33 -13.05 5.63
CA GLY A 97 -5.90 -13.45 4.35
C GLY A 97 -6.68 -12.36 3.62
N TYR A 98 -6.33 -11.09 3.85
CA TYR A 98 -6.83 -9.93 3.09
C TYR A 98 -5.72 -9.35 2.21
N ALA A 99 -6.10 -8.68 1.12
CA ALA A 99 -5.21 -7.74 0.44
C ALA A 99 -5.51 -6.31 0.89
N VAL A 100 -4.51 -5.44 0.80
CA VAL A 100 -4.64 -4.00 1.06
C VAL A 100 -4.23 -3.25 -0.20
N VAL A 101 -5.09 -2.33 -0.66
CA VAL A 101 -4.78 -1.39 -1.74
C VAL A 101 -4.81 0.01 -1.17
N ARG A 102 -3.68 0.72 -1.29
CA ARG A 102 -3.53 2.09 -0.80
C ARG A 102 -3.22 3.03 -1.94
N ALA A 103 -4.05 4.05 -2.12
CA ALA A 103 -3.98 5.05 -3.17
C ALA A 103 -3.83 6.45 -2.58
#